data_AF-A0AAW6NHB9-F1
#
_entry.id   AF-A0AAW6NHB9-F1
#
_cell.length_a   1.000
_cell.length_b   1.000
_cell.length_c   1.000
_cell.angle_alpha   90.00
_cell.angle_beta   90.00
_cell.angle_gamma   90.00
#
_symmetry.space_group_name_H-M   'P 1'
#
loop_
_entity.id
_entity.type
_entity.pdbx_description
1 polymer ?
#
loop_
_entity_poly.entity_id
_entity_poly.type
_entity_poly.pdbx_seq_one_letter_code
_entity_poly.pdbx_strand_id
1 'polypeptide(L)' 'NGEKVSYSDLDVLNLRQCFREFSLEAYPELVALVWPEYARPDVDPNEV' A
#
# COMPACT_ATOMS: atom_id res chain seq x y z
N ASN A 1 -22.53 -13.50 9.50
CA ASN A 1 -23.26 -13.25 8.23
C ASN A 1 -22.59 -12.11 7.51
N GLY A 2 -21.60 -12.41 6.65
CA GLY A 2 -21.00 -11.42 5.76
C GLY A 2 -21.67 -11.52 4.39
N GLU A 3 -21.97 -10.37 3.80
CA GLU A 3 -22.45 -10.30 2.42
C GLU A 3 -21.35 -10.76 1.47
N LYS A 4 -21.71 -11.56 0.45
CA LYS A 4 -20.75 -12.07 -0.52
C LYS A 4 -20.53 -11.01 -1.59
N VAL A 5 -19.52 -10.17 -1.40
CA VAL A 5 -19.14 -9.12 -2.34
C VAL A 5 -18.35 -9.73 -3.51
N SER A 6 -18.68 -9.34 -4.74
CA SER A 6 -17.93 -9.78 -5.93
C SER A 6 -16.58 -9.08 -6.00
N TYR A 7 -15.54 -9.79 -6.44
CA TYR A 7 -14.23 -9.17 -6.71
C TYR A 7 -14.25 -8.21 -7.90
N SER A 8 -15.28 -8.30 -8.74
CA SER A 8 -15.54 -7.37 -9.85
C SER A 8 -16.36 -6.15 -9.44
N ASP A 9 -16.77 -6.08 -8.18
CA ASP A 9 -17.49 -4.93 -7.66
C ASP A 9 -16.61 -3.68 -7.76
N LEU A 10 -17.18 -2.59 -8.29
CA LEU A 10 -16.44 -1.36 -8.56
C LEU A 10 -15.88 -0.74 -7.29
N ASP A 11 -16.60 -0.82 -6.17
CA ASP A 11 -16.13 -0.27 -4.90
C ASP A 11 -14.95 -1.07 -4.37
N VAL A 12 -14.98 -2.39 -4.53
CA VAL A 12 -13.85 -3.26 -4.17
C VAL A 12 -12.64 -2.97 -5.05
N LEU A 13 -12.83 -2.76 -6.36
CA LEU A 13 -11.74 -2.42 -7.27
C LEU A 13 -11.11 -1.07 -6.92
N ASN A 14 -11.93 -0.05 -6.68
CA ASN A 14 -11.48 1.27 -6.28
C ASN A 14 -10.71 1.22 -4.96
N LEU A 15 -11.23 0.53 -3.94
CA LEU A 15 -10.55 0.37 -2.66
C LEU A 15 -9.19 -0.34 -2.80
N ARG A 16 -9.11 -1.36 -3.65
CA ARG A 16 -7.83 -2.05 -3.93
C ARG A 16 -6.83 -1.13 -4.61
N GLN A 17 -7.29 -0.30 -5.54
CA GLN A 17 -6.44 0.69 -6.18
C GLN A 17 -5.96 1.74 -5.18
N CYS A 18 -6.85 2.34 -4.40
CA CYS A 18 -6.50 3.32 -3.37
C CYS A 18 -5.53 2.73 -2.34
N PHE A 19 -5.75 1.49 -1.91
CA PHE A 19 -4.84 0.81 -0.98
C PHE A 19 -3.45 0.63 -1.60
N ARG A 20 -3.36 0.25 -2.87
CA ARG A 20 -2.08 0.10 -3.57
C ARG A 20 -1.33 1.44 -3.63
N GLU A 21 -2.01 2.51 -4.06
CA GLU A 21 -1.41 3.85 -4.14
C GLU A 21 -0.93 4.32 -2.76
N PHE A 22 -1.78 4.20 -1.74
CA PHE A 22 -1.42 4.50 -0.36
C PHE A 22 -0.21 3.68 0.13
N SER A 23 -0.19 2.38 -0.14
CA SER A 23 0.88 1.48 0.32
C SER A 23 2.26 1.76 -0.31
N LEU A 24 2.28 2.34 -1.51
CA LEU A 24 3.51 2.58 -2.26
C LEU A 24 4.07 3.97 -2.02
N GLU A 25 3.21 4.95 -1.75
CA GLU A 25 3.59 6.37 -1.68
C GLU A 25 3.43 6.91 -0.26
N ALA A 26 2.18 7.14 0.18
CA ALA A 26 1.90 7.85 1.42
C ALA A 26 2.24 7.05 2.70
N TYR A 27 2.04 5.74 2.70
CA TYR A 27 2.29 4.91 3.89
C TYR A 27 3.79 4.83 4.22
N PRO A 28 4.71 4.57 3.27
CA PRO A 28 6.14 4.64 3.52
C PRO A 28 6.60 5.99 4.09
N GLU A 29 6.09 7.11 3.56
CA GLU A 29 6.40 8.46 4.08
C GLU A 29 5.95 8.63 5.53
N LEU A 30 4.72 8.19 5.86
CA LEU A 30 4.21 8.23 7.21
C LEU A 30 5.04 7.37 8.17
N VAL A 31 5.43 6.17 7.76
CA VAL A 31 6.29 5.28 8.56
C VAL A 31 7.64 5.95 8.82
N ALA A 32 8.28 6.54 7.80
CA ALA A 32 9.54 7.24 7.97
C ALA A 32 9.43 8.44 8.93
N LEU A 33 8.27 9.11 8.98
CA LEU A 33 8.02 10.22 9.88
C LEU A 33 7.79 9.79 11.34
N VAL A 34 7.02 8.73 11.57
CA VAL A 34 6.58 8.31 12.91
C VAL A 34 7.51 7.27 13.54
N TRP A 35 8.04 6.36 12.72
CA TRP A 35 8.91 5.25 13.11
C TRP A 35 10.10 5.13 12.14
N PRO A 36 11.04 6.09 12.18
CA PRO A 36 12.15 6.19 11.23
C PRO A 36 13.01 4.92 11.16
N GLU A 37 13.09 4.15 12.25
CA GLU A 37 13.83 2.88 12.30
C GLU A 37 13.23 1.77 11.41
N TYR A 38 11.96 1.90 10.98
CA TYR A 38 11.30 1.00 10.04
C TYR A 38 11.14 1.61 8.65
N ALA A 39 11.82 2.73 8.36
CA ALA A 39 11.81 3.32 7.04
C ALA A 39 12.29 2.29 6.00
N ARG A 40 11.60 2.25 4.86
CA ARG A 40 11.93 1.32 3.78
C ARG A 40 13.35 1.62 3.28
N PRO A 41 14.24 0.61 3.17
CA PRO A 41 15.56 0.82 2.61
C PRO A 41 15.44 1.21 1.13
N ASP A 42 16.32 2.11 0.69
CA ASP A 42 16.51 2.37 -0.73
C ASP A 42 17.27 1.19 -1.32
N VAL A 43 16.65 0.48 -2.27
CA VAL A 43 17.22 -0.71 -2.91
C VAL A 43 17.49 -0.35 -4.37
N ASP A 44 18.76 -0.21 -4.74
CA ASP A 44 19.15 -0.05 -6.14
C ASP A 44 19.03 -1.39 -6.88
N PRO A 45 18.16 -1.52 -7.88
CA PRO A 45 18.02 -2.75 -8.66
C PRO A 45 19.28 -3.12 -9.47
N ASN A 46 20.27 -2.24 -9.58
CA ASN A 46 21.53 -2.49 -10.29
C ASN A 46 22.63 -3.06 -9.37
N GLU A 47 22.39 -3.11 -8.06
CA GLU A 47 23.34 -3.63 -7.06
C GLU A 47 23.06 -5.08 -6.63
N VAL A 48 22.25 -5.84 -7.40
CA VAL A 48 21.88 -7.26 -7.15
C VAL A 48 22.50 -8.26 -8.12
#